data_AF-A0A9W9E884-F1
#
_entry.id   AF-A0A9W9E884-F1
#
_cell.length_a   1.000
_cell.length_b   1.000
_cell.length_c   1.000
_cell.angle_alpha   90.00
_cell.angle_beta   90.00
_cell.angle_gamma   90.00
#
_symmetry.space_group_name_H-M   'P 1'
#
loop_
_entity.id
_entity.type
_entity.pdbx_description
1 polymer ?
#
loop_
_entity_poly.entity_id
_entity_poly.type
_entity_poly.pdbx_seq_one_letter_code
_entity_poly.pdbx_strand_id
1 'polypeptide(L)'
;MDSDTDSDTDSDTVMDWDNTRGPAYDVREDFGMTMKKLADRISDAAATWDRHYEGVDIEGFHRNLSVPILRPRMPGRVCKAKEELIDSAFKIIELAAGPSGMIAIAISQVNAIMIPRNTRKAKELAMPGANVNLQVQFISAINWLLHFKIFDRIPERDVMPYDSLADEANVPVSELKQMLRIAMANHVFYEVDGKAVCHNRFSWKLARDGDVIHGLPFFCDIILPAIENMVGRTTKWQVFGSEKDDKTARNLAFDDDLDFDEFLAQTEETHGYTRLMSLLSSGRSLPSTCLAEVAHGTIDWYSLRKGALIVDVNIYSIVFAFSFGGMGNKLLTHVTLTARLTQFMFVGIGRAISSSSIPRSCASGHNQ
;
A
#
# COMPACT_ATOMS: atom_id res chain seq x y z
N MET A 1 -44.66 40.98 -44.94
CA MET A 1 -43.65 40.78 -45.99
C MET A 1 -42.34 41.16 -45.33
N ASP A 2 -41.54 40.27 -44.79
CA ASP A 2 -41.41 38.83 -45.00
C ASP A 2 -40.94 38.17 -43.69
N SER A 3 -41.39 36.95 -43.45
CA SER A 3 -41.12 36.14 -42.27
C SER A 3 -40.38 34.89 -42.71
N ASP A 4 -39.06 34.87 -42.52
CA ASP A 4 -38.22 33.70 -42.74
C ASP A 4 -38.20 32.85 -41.46
N THR A 5 -38.81 31.68 -41.55
CA THR A 5 -38.77 30.61 -40.56
C THR A 5 -37.77 29.55 -41.03
N ASP A 6 -36.58 29.54 -40.44
CA ASP A 6 -35.62 28.44 -40.59
C ASP A 6 -36.06 27.25 -39.72
N SER A 7 -36.29 26.13 -40.39
CA SER A 7 -36.63 24.84 -39.79
C SER A 7 -35.35 24.01 -39.64
N ASP A 8 -34.79 23.98 -38.43
CA ASP A 8 -33.74 23.04 -38.07
C ASP A 8 -34.34 21.63 -37.93
N THR A 9 -33.80 20.72 -38.74
CA THR A 9 -34.16 19.30 -38.76
C THR A 9 -33.17 18.54 -37.88
N ASP A 10 -33.64 18.12 -36.71
CA ASP A 10 -32.92 17.17 -35.84
C ASP A 10 -32.78 15.83 -36.58
N SER A 11 -31.56 15.54 -37.02
CA SER A 11 -31.19 14.22 -37.54
C SER A 11 -30.78 13.33 -36.37
N ASP A 12 -31.75 12.56 -35.87
CA ASP A 12 -31.55 11.46 -34.95
C ASP A 12 -30.57 10.44 -35.57
N THR A 13 -29.30 10.60 -35.24
CA THR A 13 -28.25 9.65 -35.59
C THR A 13 -28.39 8.46 -34.63
N VAL A 14 -29.26 7.52 -34.99
CA VAL A 14 -29.37 6.22 -34.31
C VAL A 14 -28.02 5.51 -34.45
N MET A 15 -27.23 5.48 -33.38
CA MET A 15 -26.01 4.67 -33.32
C MET A 15 -26.38 3.19 -33.47
N ASP A 16 -25.96 2.61 -34.58
CA ASP A 16 -26.08 1.18 -34.89
C ASP A 16 -25.08 0.38 -34.04
N TRP A 17 -25.50 0.02 -32.83
CA TRP A 17 -24.69 -0.76 -31.87
C TRP A 17 -24.39 -2.18 -32.33
N ASP A 18 -25.08 -2.72 -33.33
CA ASP A 18 -24.89 -4.12 -33.76
C ASP A 18 -23.69 -4.30 -34.70
N ASN A 19 -23.19 -3.22 -35.32
CA ASN A 19 -22.07 -3.28 -36.28
C ASN A 19 -20.67 -3.08 -35.67
N THR A 20 -20.54 -2.95 -34.34
CA THR A 20 -19.24 -2.80 -33.65
C THR A 20 -18.77 -4.06 -32.92
N ARG A 21 -19.43 -5.21 -33.10
CA ARG A 21 -18.88 -6.50 -32.65
C ARG A 21 -17.70 -6.87 -33.55
N GLY A 22 -16.50 -6.45 -33.13
CA GLY A 22 -15.24 -6.96 -33.66
C GLY A 22 -15.18 -8.50 -33.64
N PRO A 23 -14.17 -9.10 -34.29
CA PRO A 23 -14.04 -10.56 -34.34
C PRO A 23 -14.23 -11.14 -32.94
N ALA A 24 -15.03 -12.21 -32.83
CA ALA A 24 -15.29 -12.86 -31.57
C ALA A 24 -13.96 -13.37 -31.00
N TYR A 25 -13.30 -12.53 -30.21
CA TYR A 25 -12.12 -12.90 -29.46
C TYR A 25 -12.56 -14.00 -28.50
N ASP A 26 -11.98 -15.18 -28.62
CA ASP A 26 -12.23 -16.26 -27.67
C ASP A 26 -11.51 -15.93 -26.36
N VAL A 27 -12.15 -15.10 -25.55
CA VAL A 27 -11.68 -14.64 -24.23
C VAL A 27 -11.36 -15.83 -23.30
N ARG A 28 -11.91 -17.02 -23.55
CA ARG A 28 -11.68 -18.20 -22.71
C ARG A 28 -10.33 -18.86 -22.96
N GLU A 29 -9.87 -18.94 -24.20
CA GLU A 29 -8.55 -19.53 -24.50
C GLU A 29 -7.41 -18.69 -23.92
N ASP A 30 -7.54 -17.36 -23.93
CA ASP A 30 -6.53 -16.43 -23.40
C ASP A 30 -6.46 -16.46 -21.86
N PHE A 31 -7.61 -16.59 -21.18
CA PHE A 31 -7.66 -16.66 -19.72
C PHE A 31 -6.94 -17.91 -19.17
N GLY A 32 -7.26 -19.09 -19.72
CA GLY A 32 -6.65 -20.35 -19.29
C GLY A 32 -5.14 -20.37 -19.52
N MET A 33 -4.69 -19.83 -20.66
CA MET A 33 -3.27 -19.72 -20.97
C MET A 33 -2.55 -18.75 -20.01
N THR A 34 -3.19 -17.64 -19.66
CA THR A 34 -2.64 -16.63 -18.74
C THR A 34 -2.51 -17.18 -17.32
N MET A 35 -3.56 -17.85 -16.80
CA MET A 35 -3.52 -18.50 -15.48
C MET A 35 -2.40 -19.55 -15.39
N LYS A 36 -2.25 -20.37 -16.43
CA LYS A 36 -1.17 -21.37 -16.50
C LYS A 36 0.21 -20.72 -16.49
N LYS A 37 0.42 -19.68 -17.30
CA LYS A 37 1.69 -18.92 -17.32
C LYS A 37 2.04 -18.33 -15.96
N LEU A 38 1.06 -17.81 -15.22
CA LEU A 38 1.28 -17.28 -13.88
C LEU A 38 1.61 -18.38 -12.87
N ALA A 39 0.92 -19.53 -12.93
CA ALA A 39 1.22 -20.68 -12.09
C ALA A 39 2.64 -21.24 -12.33
N ASP A 40 3.07 -21.29 -13.60
CA ASP A 40 4.43 -21.69 -13.98
C ASP A 40 5.47 -20.71 -13.38
N ARG A 41 5.24 -19.39 -13.50
CA ARG A 41 6.12 -18.36 -12.90
C ARG A 41 6.20 -18.44 -11.38
N ILE A 42 5.06 -18.68 -10.71
CA ILE A 42 5.01 -18.92 -9.27
C ILE A 42 5.88 -20.13 -8.90
N SER A 43 5.76 -21.22 -9.65
CA SER A 43 6.51 -22.46 -9.41
C SER A 43 8.01 -22.27 -9.59
N ASP A 44 8.43 -21.60 -10.68
CA ASP A 44 9.84 -21.32 -10.97
C ASP A 44 10.47 -20.38 -9.92
N ALA A 45 9.72 -19.35 -9.51
CA ALA A 45 10.13 -18.41 -8.49
C ALA A 45 10.25 -19.08 -7.10
N ALA A 46 9.26 -19.90 -6.73
CA ALA A 46 9.28 -20.70 -5.50
C ALA A 46 10.48 -21.66 -5.48
N ALA A 47 10.74 -22.39 -6.58
CA ALA A 47 11.89 -23.28 -6.66
C ALA A 47 13.24 -22.55 -6.52
N THR A 48 13.35 -21.32 -7.03
CA THR A 48 14.53 -20.48 -6.85
C THR A 48 14.69 -20.03 -5.40
N TRP A 49 13.58 -19.70 -4.74
CA TRP A 49 13.54 -19.31 -3.34
C TRP A 49 13.89 -20.47 -2.41
N ASP A 50 13.26 -21.64 -2.59
CA ASP A 50 13.46 -22.83 -1.77
C ASP A 50 14.90 -23.33 -1.84
N ARG A 51 15.51 -23.34 -3.04
CA ARG A 51 16.93 -23.70 -3.20
C ARG A 51 17.87 -22.78 -2.42
N HIS A 52 17.51 -21.51 -2.22
CA HIS A 52 18.32 -20.60 -1.40
C HIS A 52 18.20 -20.90 0.10
N TYR A 53 17.06 -21.44 0.52
CA TYR A 53 16.73 -21.76 1.90
C TYR A 53 16.78 -23.27 2.21
N GLU A 54 17.42 -24.05 1.34
CA GLU A 54 17.57 -25.49 1.55
C GLU A 54 18.24 -25.78 2.90
N GLY A 55 17.58 -26.60 3.73
CA GLY A 55 18.00 -26.88 5.11
C GLY A 55 17.57 -25.86 6.16
N VAL A 56 16.80 -24.83 5.79
CA VAL A 56 16.12 -23.92 6.72
C VAL A 56 14.64 -24.30 6.77
N ASP A 57 14.13 -24.58 7.97
CA ASP A 57 12.70 -24.79 8.18
C ASP A 57 11.94 -23.47 7.97
N ILE A 58 11.37 -23.35 6.77
CA ILE A 58 10.55 -22.22 6.31
C ILE A 58 9.07 -22.60 6.20
N GLU A 59 8.66 -23.82 6.55
CA GLU A 59 7.31 -24.31 6.29
C GLU A 59 6.31 -23.87 7.38
N GLY A 60 5.47 -22.89 7.02
CA GLY A 60 4.25 -22.53 7.76
C GLY A 60 4.27 -21.14 8.40
N PHE A 61 3.27 -20.89 9.27
CA PHE A 61 3.11 -19.65 10.02
C PHE A 61 3.42 -19.81 11.52
N HIS A 62 3.99 -20.95 11.91
CA HIS A 62 4.35 -21.24 13.29
C HIS A 62 5.42 -20.28 13.79
N ARG A 63 5.35 -20.02 15.09
CA ARG A 63 6.18 -19.01 15.75
C ARG A 63 7.68 -19.29 15.67
N ASN A 64 8.09 -20.56 15.70
CA ASN A 64 9.49 -20.97 15.71
C ASN A 64 10.13 -20.99 14.31
N LEU A 65 9.35 -20.77 13.25
CA LEU A 65 9.86 -20.83 11.89
C LEU A 65 10.76 -19.68 11.59
N SER A 66 11.89 -19.97 10.95
CA SER A 66 12.80 -18.96 10.45
C SER A 66 12.17 -18.30 9.24
N VAL A 67 11.40 -17.21 9.45
CA VAL A 67 10.91 -16.43 8.31
C VAL A 67 12.12 -16.02 7.48
N PRO A 68 12.12 -16.29 6.17
CA PRO A 68 13.15 -15.82 5.28
C PRO A 68 13.11 -14.28 5.20
N ILE A 69 13.79 -13.64 6.16
CA ILE A 69 14.01 -12.20 6.16
C ILE A 69 14.94 -11.92 4.99
N LEU A 70 14.57 -10.95 4.14
CA LEU A 70 15.49 -10.39 3.16
C LEU A 70 16.71 -9.86 3.91
N ARG A 71 17.78 -10.66 3.94
CA ARG A 71 19.04 -10.23 4.52
C ARG A 71 19.63 -9.16 3.60
N PRO A 72 20.33 -8.14 4.11
CA PRO A 72 20.97 -7.11 3.29
C PRO A 72 21.95 -7.62 2.21
N ARG A 73 22.31 -8.91 2.24
CA ARG A 73 23.21 -9.58 1.28
C ARG A 73 22.52 -10.69 0.48
N MET A 74 21.19 -10.62 0.32
CA MET A 74 20.50 -11.62 -0.47
C MET A 74 20.92 -11.52 -1.95
N PRO A 75 21.21 -12.64 -2.64
CA PRO A 75 21.57 -12.60 -4.06
C PRO A 75 20.43 -11.98 -4.87
N GLY A 76 20.75 -11.09 -5.82
CA GLY A 76 19.73 -10.38 -6.62
C GLY A 76 18.72 -11.31 -7.31
N ARG A 77 19.15 -12.51 -7.74
CA ARG A 77 18.24 -13.53 -8.29
C ARG A 77 17.16 -14.00 -7.32
N VAL A 78 17.46 -14.05 -6.02
CA VAL A 78 16.52 -14.48 -4.98
C VAL A 78 15.56 -13.34 -4.64
N CYS A 79 16.04 -12.10 -4.60
CA CYS A 79 15.17 -10.92 -4.50
C CYS A 79 14.18 -10.85 -5.66
N LYS A 80 14.67 -10.99 -6.89
CA LYS A 80 13.83 -11.01 -8.09
C LYS A 80 12.81 -12.14 -8.07
N ALA A 81 13.23 -13.35 -7.67
CA ALA A 81 12.31 -14.49 -7.52
C ALA A 81 11.20 -14.19 -6.49
N LYS A 82 11.53 -13.55 -5.37
CA LYS A 82 10.52 -13.14 -4.38
C LYS A 82 9.51 -12.14 -4.95
N GLU A 83 10.01 -11.09 -5.61
CA GLU A 83 9.15 -10.08 -6.23
C GLU A 83 8.23 -10.71 -7.28
N GLU A 84 8.78 -11.59 -8.12
CA GLU A 84 8.03 -12.33 -9.13
C GLU A 84 6.99 -13.29 -8.54
N LEU A 85 7.34 -13.97 -7.44
CA LEU A 85 6.42 -14.82 -6.68
C LEU A 85 5.23 -14.01 -6.16
N ILE A 86 5.49 -12.86 -5.53
CA ILE A 86 4.45 -11.98 -4.97
C ILE A 86 3.59 -11.39 -6.08
N ASP A 87 4.20 -10.79 -7.10
CA ASP A 87 3.49 -10.18 -8.24
C ASP A 87 2.61 -11.19 -8.98
N SER A 88 3.14 -12.39 -9.26
CA SER A 88 2.39 -13.43 -9.97
C SER A 88 1.26 -14.00 -9.11
N ALA A 89 1.47 -14.14 -7.80
CA ALA A 89 0.43 -14.58 -6.86
C ALA A 89 -0.69 -13.53 -6.70
N PHE A 90 -0.39 -12.23 -6.72
CA PHE A 90 -1.43 -11.22 -6.73
C PHE A 90 -2.23 -11.26 -8.03
N LYS A 91 -1.55 -11.32 -9.18
CA LYS A 91 -2.21 -11.38 -10.50
C LYS A 91 -3.11 -12.61 -10.66
N ILE A 92 -2.69 -13.77 -10.15
CA ILE A 92 -3.52 -14.98 -10.23
C ILE A 92 -4.78 -14.86 -9.37
N ILE A 93 -4.69 -14.20 -8.20
CA ILE A 93 -5.85 -13.90 -7.35
C ILE A 93 -6.79 -12.92 -8.04
N GLU A 94 -6.27 -11.85 -8.64
CA GLU A 94 -7.06 -10.86 -9.38
C GLU A 94 -7.80 -11.49 -10.56
N LEU A 95 -7.11 -12.32 -11.34
CA LEU A 95 -7.69 -13.04 -12.47
C LEU A 95 -8.75 -14.05 -12.01
N ALA A 96 -8.48 -14.80 -10.94
CA ALA A 96 -9.43 -15.77 -10.40
C ALA A 96 -10.70 -15.10 -9.84
N ALA A 97 -10.55 -13.93 -9.20
CA ALA A 97 -11.69 -13.14 -8.71
C ALA A 97 -12.49 -12.52 -9.86
N GLY A 98 -11.80 -12.11 -10.94
CA GLY A 98 -12.37 -11.34 -12.04
C GLY A 98 -12.76 -9.91 -11.64
N PRO A 99 -13.16 -9.05 -12.59
CA PRO A 99 -13.43 -7.63 -12.32
C PRO A 99 -14.58 -7.42 -11.31
N SER A 100 -15.67 -8.18 -11.45
CA SER A 100 -16.80 -8.11 -10.53
C SER A 100 -16.45 -8.63 -9.14
N GLY A 101 -15.62 -9.68 -9.06
CA GLY A 101 -15.05 -10.14 -7.80
C GLY A 101 -14.21 -9.04 -7.15
N MET A 102 -13.24 -8.45 -7.85
CA MET A 102 -12.39 -7.38 -7.31
C MET A 102 -13.19 -6.17 -6.80
N ILE A 103 -14.23 -5.78 -7.52
CA ILE A 103 -15.14 -4.71 -7.07
C ILE A 103 -15.93 -5.15 -5.82
N ALA A 104 -16.49 -6.35 -5.81
CA ALA A 104 -17.18 -6.89 -4.63
C ALA A 104 -16.23 -7.02 -3.43
N ILE A 105 -14.98 -7.37 -3.65
CA ILE A 105 -13.91 -7.47 -2.66
C ILE A 105 -13.59 -6.09 -2.07
N ALA A 106 -13.49 -5.07 -2.92
CA ALA A 106 -13.31 -3.69 -2.48
C ALA A 106 -14.54 -3.13 -1.73
N ILE A 107 -15.77 -3.44 -2.17
CA ILE A 107 -17.01 -2.83 -1.66
C ILE A 107 -17.64 -3.60 -0.48
N SER A 108 -17.42 -4.91 -0.36
CA SER A 108 -18.03 -5.76 0.69
C SER A 108 -17.64 -5.38 2.13
N GLN A 109 -16.74 -4.41 2.26
CA GLN A 109 -16.27 -3.78 3.49
C GLN A 109 -17.38 -3.01 4.24
N VAL A 110 -18.41 -2.52 3.53
CA VAL A 110 -19.48 -1.71 4.13
C VAL A 110 -20.47 -2.55 4.95
N ASN A 111 -20.73 -3.79 4.54
CA ASN A 111 -21.80 -4.61 5.15
C ASN A 111 -21.42 -5.21 6.51
N ALA A 112 -20.15 -5.50 6.79
CA ALA A 112 -19.74 -6.07 8.08
C ALA A 112 -19.71 -5.04 9.21
N ILE A 113 -19.48 -3.77 8.87
CA ILE A 113 -19.41 -2.66 9.83
C ILE A 113 -20.81 -2.06 10.07
N MET A 114 -21.71 -2.10 9.07
CA MET A 114 -23.03 -1.46 9.16
C MET A 114 -24.22 -2.37 9.49
N ILE A 115 -24.11 -3.71 9.47
CA ILE A 115 -25.26 -4.59 9.71
C ILE A 115 -25.44 -4.89 11.22
N PRO A 116 -26.60 -4.57 11.83
CA PRO A 116 -26.92 -5.01 13.20
C PRO A 116 -27.04 -6.53 13.25
N ARG A 117 -26.56 -7.12 14.37
CA ARG A 117 -26.58 -8.51 14.94
C ARG A 117 -27.52 -9.63 14.40
N ASN A 118 -28.36 -9.43 13.38
CA ASN A 118 -29.25 -10.45 12.84
C ASN A 118 -28.52 -11.36 11.84
N THR A 119 -27.82 -12.35 12.39
CA THR A 119 -26.99 -13.35 11.70
C THR A 119 -27.72 -14.18 10.63
N ARG A 120 -29.06 -14.15 10.58
CA ARG A 120 -29.87 -14.96 9.67
C ARG A 120 -29.96 -14.38 8.25
N LYS A 121 -30.09 -13.05 8.10
CA LYS A 121 -30.14 -12.39 6.78
C LYS A 121 -28.75 -12.18 6.16
N ALA A 122 -27.73 -11.99 6.99
CA ALA A 122 -26.34 -11.85 6.52
C ALA A 122 -25.84 -13.13 5.82
N LYS A 123 -26.30 -14.31 6.26
CA LYS A 123 -25.98 -15.60 5.62
C LYS A 123 -26.66 -15.81 4.26
N GLU A 124 -27.80 -15.18 4.01
CA GLU A 124 -28.51 -15.26 2.72
C GLU A 124 -27.90 -14.33 1.66
N LEU A 125 -27.20 -13.26 2.07
CA LEU A 125 -26.54 -12.29 1.19
C LEU A 125 -25.03 -12.55 0.98
N ALA A 126 -24.43 -13.41 1.81
CA ALA A 126 -23.03 -13.79 1.66
C ALA A 126 -22.88 -14.78 0.50
N MET A 127 -22.34 -14.31 -0.63
CA MET A 127 -21.90 -15.16 -1.74
C MET A 127 -20.94 -16.25 -1.22
N PRO A 128 -21.20 -17.55 -1.46
CA PRO A 128 -20.29 -18.61 -1.06
C PRO A 128 -19.00 -18.52 -1.88
N GLY A 129 -17.89 -18.14 -1.23
CA GLY A 129 -16.55 -18.13 -1.84
C GLY A 129 -15.78 -16.81 -1.74
N ALA A 130 -16.39 -15.70 -1.29
CA ALA A 130 -15.72 -14.40 -1.22
C ALA A 130 -14.97 -14.18 0.11
N ASN A 131 -13.86 -14.89 0.32
CA ASN A 131 -12.99 -14.70 1.49
C ASN A 131 -11.92 -13.61 1.26
N VAL A 132 -12.25 -12.53 0.55
CA VAL A 132 -11.31 -11.44 0.20
C VAL A 132 -11.73 -10.09 0.82
N ASN A 133 -12.76 -10.10 1.69
CA ASN A 133 -13.35 -8.94 2.37
C ASN A 133 -12.47 -8.36 3.52
N LEU A 134 -11.13 -8.51 3.45
CA LEU A 134 -10.28 -8.43 4.64
C LEU A 134 -9.59 -7.08 4.86
N GLN A 135 -9.28 -6.28 3.84
CA GLN A 135 -8.27 -5.22 4.01
C GLN A 135 -8.68 -4.06 4.94
N VAL A 136 -9.81 -3.39 4.72
CA VAL A 136 -10.24 -2.30 5.63
C VAL A 136 -10.61 -2.85 7.00
N GLN A 137 -11.34 -3.96 7.07
CA GLN A 137 -11.66 -4.61 8.35
C GLN A 137 -10.39 -4.99 9.11
N PHE A 138 -9.35 -5.45 8.41
CA PHE A 138 -8.06 -5.77 8.97
C PHE A 138 -7.35 -4.52 9.50
N ILE A 139 -7.30 -3.43 8.73
CA ILE A 139 -6.70 -2.17 9.20
C ILE A 139 -7.46 -1.66 10.43
N SER A 140 -8.79 -1.67 10.41
CA SER A 140 -9.61 -1.28 11.57
C SER A 140 -9.37 -2.20 12.77
N ALA A 141 -9.28 -3.51 12.55
CA ALA A 141 -8.99 -4.48 13.61
C ALA A 141 -7.59 -4.26 14.19
N ILE A 142 -6.57 -4.02 13.36
CA ILE A 142 -5.22 -3.71 13.84
C ILE A 142 -5.21 -2.40 14.61
N ASN A 143 -5.89 -1.35 14.13
CA ASN A 143 -5.99 -0.09 14.85
C ASN A 143 -6.65 -0.29 16.23
N TRP A 144 -7.76 -1.02 16.28
CA TRP A 144 -8.45 -1.38 17.52
C TRP A 144 -7.52 -2.15 18.47
N LEU A 145 -6.81 -3.17 17.97
CA LEU A 145 -5.87 -3.97 18.77
C LEU A 145 -4.69 -3.14 19.31
N LEU A 146 -4.20 -2.16 18.54
CA LEU A 146 -3.17 -1.22 18.97
C LEU A 146 -3.72 -0.26 20.03
N HIS A 147 -4.91 0.30 19.82
CA HIS A 147 -5.57 1.23 20.73
C HIS A 147 -5.76 0.61 22.13
N PHE A 148 -6.25 -0.63 22.20
CA PHE A 148 -6.43 -1.36 23.46
C PHE A 148 -5.15 -2.09 23.94
N LYS A 149 -4.03 -1.90 23.25
CA LYS A 149 -2.71 -2.48 23.57
C LYS A 149 -2.74 -4.01 23.70
N ILE A 150 -3.53 -4.67 22.86
CA ILE A 150 -3.70 -6.12 22.89
C ILE A 150 -2.39 -6.85 22.58
N PHE A 151 -1.57 -6.29 21.69
CA PHE A 151 -0.25 -6.83 21.36
C PHE A 151 0.68 -6.89 22.57
N ASP A 152 0.58 -5.96 23.53
CA ASP A 152 1.46 -5.93 24.71
C ASP A 152 0.95 -6.83 25.85
N ARG A 153 -0.37 -7.06 25.89
CA ARG A 153 -1.04 -7.82 26.95
C ARG A 153 -0.93 -9.33 26.77
N ILE A 154 -0.76 -9.79 25.53
CA ILE A 154 -0.59 -11.23 25.26
C ILE A 154 0.86 -11.60 25.59
N PRO A 155 1.11 -12.51 26.56
CA PRO A 155 2.45 -12.90 26.91
C PRO A 155 3.21 -13.44 25.71
N GLU A 156 4.52 -13.15 25.64
CA GLU A 156 5.30 -13.54 24.49
C GLU A 156 5.20 -15.05 24.25
N ARG A 157 5.52 -15.86 25.27
CA ARG A 157 5.70 -17.33 25.21
C ARG A 157 4.52 -18.15 25.71
N ASP A 158 3.40 -17.51 25.97
CA ASP A 158 2.27 -18.17 26.62
C ASP A 158 0.96 -17.93 25.87
N VAL A 159 -0.05 -18.68 26.30
CA VAL A 159 -1.44 -18.53 25.87
C VAL A 159 -2.17 -17.59 26.83
N MET A 160 -3.00 -16.71 26.27
CA MET A 160 -3.81 -15.78 27.02
C MET A 160 -5.29 -16.14 26.87
N PRO A 161 -5.99 -16.56 27.93
CA PRO A 161 -7.44 -16.77 27.89
C PRO A 161 -8.18 -15.50 27.45
N TYR A 162 -9.22 -15.64 26.62
CA TYR A 162 -9.97 -14.48 26.13
C TYR A 162 -10.62 -13.67 27.25
N ASP A 163 -11.13 -14.32 28.29
CA ASP A 163 -11.80 -13.65 29.40
C ASP A 163 -10.80 -12.77 30.17
N SER A 164 -9.63 -13.33 30.52
CA SER A 164 -8.56 -12.58 31.18
C SER A 164 -8.02 -11.43 30.31
N LEU A 165 -7.83 -11.66 29.01
CA LEU A 165 -7.38 -10.60 28.09
C LEU A 165 -8.40 -9.46 27.96
N ALA A 166 -9.68 -9.80 27.89
CA ALA A 166 -10.77 -8.83 27.81
C ALA A 166 -10.89 -8.01 29.10
N ASP A 167 -10.78 -8.67 30.26
CA ASP A 167 -10.79 -8.03 31.57
C ASP A 167 -9.60 -7.08 31.72
N GLU A 168 -8.39 -7.51 31.36
CA GLU A 168 -7.21 -6.66 31.38
C GLU A 168 -7.38 -5.46 30.44
N ALA A 169 -7.85 -5.70 29.22
CA ALA A 169 -8.06 -4.68 28.19
C ALA A 169 -9.25 -3.76 28.46
N ASN A 170 -10.11 -4.10 29.43
CA ASN A 170 -11.36 -3.42 29.73
C ASN A 170 -12.27 -3.30 28.50
N VAL A 171 -12.46 -4.42 27.79
CA VAL A 171 -13.28 -4.52 26.57
C VAL A 171 -14.22 -5.72 26.63
N PRO A 172 -15.37 -5.72 25.92
CA PRO A 172 -16.23 -6.88 25.86
C PRO A 172 -15.55 -8.08 25.19
N VAL A 173 -15.62 -9.27 25.82
CA VAL A 173 -15.04 -10.54 25.27
C VAL A 173 -15.51 -10.81 23.84
N SER A 174 -16.78 -10.52 23.53
CA SER A 174 -17.33 -10.75 22.18
C SER A 174 -16.66 -9.87 21.13
N GLU A 175 -16.34 -8.62 21.47
CA GLU A 175 -15.70 -7.67 20.56
C GLU A 175 -14.23 -8.00 20.38
N LEU A 176 -13.53 -8.33 21.48
CA LEU A 176 -12.15 -8.81 21.43
C LEU A 176 -12.01 -10.03 20.52
N LYS A 177 -12.89 -11.04 20.68
CA LYS A 177 -12.89 -12.24 19.82
C LYS A 177 -13.14 -11.89 18.36
N GLN A 178 -14.04 -10.94 18.08
CA GLN A 178 -14.33 -10.50 16.72
C GLN A 178 -13.09 -9.86 16.08
N MET A 179 -12.46 -8.89 16.74
CA MET A 179 -11.29 -8.19 16.21
C MET A 179 -10.09 -9.12 16.04
N LEU A 180 -9.83 -9.99 17.02
CA LEU A 180 -8.76 -10.99 16.92
C LEU A 180 -9.00 -11.97 15.77
N ARG A 181 -10.24 -12.41 15.52
CA ARG A 181 -10.53 -13.33 14.40
C ARG A 181 -10.36 -12.67 13.03
N ILE A 182 -10.67 -11.39 12.90
CA ILE A 182 -10.36 -10.62 11.68
C ILE A 182 -8.83 -10.56 11.48
N ALA A 183 -8.07 -10.31 12.55
CA ALA A 183 -6.62 -10.31 12.51
C ALA A 183 -6.04 -11.70 12.17
N MET A 184 -6.60 -12.78 12.74
CA MET A 184 -6.18 -14.17 12.49
C MET A 184 -6.45 -14.62 11.06
N ALA A 185 -7.53 -14.14 10.43
CA ALA A 185 -7.79 -14.38 9.01
C ALA A 185 -6.69 -13.76 8.11
N ASN A 186 -5.94 -12.79 8.62
CA ASN A 186 -4.75 -12.20 7.99
C ASN A 186 -3.44 -12.75 8.60
N HIS A 187 -3.49 -13.93 9.21
CA HIS A 187 -2.34 -14.60 9.85
C HIS A 187 -1.68 -13.78 10.96
N VAL A 188 -2.46 -12.98 11.70
CA VAL A 188 -2.01 -12.25 12.89
C VAL A 188 -2.61 -12.92 14.12
N PHE A 189 -1.77 -13.43 15.03
CA PHE A 189 -2.14 -14.32 16.15
C PHE A 189 -2.61 -15.72 15.72
N TYR A 190 -2.82 -16.60 16.70
CA TYR A 190 -3.55 -17.85 16.51
C TYR A 190 -4.40 -18.17 17.75
N GLU A 191 -5.52 -18.86 17.52
CA GLU A 191 -6.48 -19.27 18.55
C GLU A 191 -6.14 -20.69 19.04
N VAL A 192 -6.18 -20.91 20.35
CA VAL A 192 -5.93 -22.20 21.01
C VAL A 192 -7.25 -22.70 21.59
N ASP A 193 -7.71 -23.84 21.07
CA ASP A 193 -8.94 -24.55 21.48
C ASP A 193 -10.21 -23.69 21.54
N GLY A 194 -10.26 -22.58 20.80
CA GLY A 194 -11.39 -21.63 20.80
C GLY A 194 -11.54 -20.80 22.08
N LYS A 195 -10.56 -20.87 23.00
CA LYS A 195 -10.65 -20.32 24.37
C LYS A 195 -9.53 -19.35 24.73
N ALA A 196 -8.38 -19.47 24.07
CA ALA A 196 -7.23 -18.60 24.31
C ALA A 196 -6.63 -18.12 23.00
N VAL A 197 -5.83 -17.06 23.09
CA VAL A 197 -5.07 -16.47 21.99
C VAL A 197 -3.60 -16.39 22.36
N CYS A 198 -2.74 -16.48 21.36
CA CYS A 198 -1.31 -16.26 21.55
C CYS A 198 -0.67 -15.69 20.29
N HIS A 199 0.53 -15.14 20.50
CA HIS A 199 1.34 -14.62 19.42
C HIS A 199 1.84 -15.74 18.50
N ASN A 200 1.62 -15.56 17.20
CA ASN A 200 2.49 -16.13 16.18
C ASN A 200 3.70 -15.21 15.93
N ARG A 201 4.63 -15.62 15.07
CA ARG A 201 5.84 -14.82 14.80
C ARG A 201 5.53 -13.44 14.21
N PHE A 202 4.49 -13.34 13.37
CA PHE A 202 4.12 -12.09 12.71
C PHE A 202 3.56 -11.08 13.71
N SER A 203 2.52 -11.45 14.46
CA SER A 203 1.95 -10.63 15.53
C SER A 203 2.97 -10.25 16.59
N TRP A 204 3.89 -11.16 16.94
CA TRP A 204 5.00 -10.86 17.86
C TRP A 204 5.96 -9.81 17.29
N LYS A 205 6.30 -9.92 16.01
CA LYS A 205 7.16 -8.93 15.36
C LYS A 205 6.49 -7.56 15.29
N LEU A 206 5.19 -7.52 14.96
CA LEU A 206 4.41 -6.28 14.99
C LEU A 206 4.40 -5.66 16.39
N ALA A 207 4.21 -6.47 17.44
CA ALA A 207 4.24 -6.04 18.84
C ALA A 207 5.58 -5.44 19.30
N ARG A 208 6.65 -5.59 18.52
CA ARG A 208 7.99 -5.04 18.83
C ARG A 208 8.48 -4.02 17.84
N ASP A 209 7.72 -3.79 16.78
CA ASP A 209 8.10 -2.87 15.73
C ASP A 209 7.60 -1.48 16.11
N GLY A 210 8.49 -0.68 16.71
CA GLY A 210 8.15 0.68 17.13
C GLY A 210 7.63 1.55 15.98
N ASP A 211 8.05 1.31 14.74
CA ASP A 211 7.57 2.06 13.59
C ASP A 211 6.12 1.68 13.24
N VAL A 212 5.72 0.42 13.45
CA VAL A 212 4.32 -0.01 13.32
C VAL A 212 3.48 0.49 14.50
N ILE A 213 3.93 0.26 15.74
CA ILE A 213 3.17 0.57 16.95
C ILE A 213 2.85 2.06 17.03
N HIS A 214 3.79 2.92 16.63
CA HIS A 214 3.63 4.36 16.71
C HIS A 214 3.23 5.01 15.37
N GLY A 215 3.59 4.41 14.23
CA GLY A 215 3.26 4.97 12.92
C GLY A 215 1.88 4.58 12.39
N LEU A 216 1.40 3.37 12.70
CA LEU A 216 0.11 2.91 12.20
C LEU A 216 -1.09 3.66 12.82
N PRO A 217 -1.09 4.03 14.12
CA PRO A 217 -2.12 4.92 14.67
C PRO A 217 -2.20 6.25 13.92
N PHE A 218 -1.06 6.91 13.64
CA PHE A 218 -1.04 8.14 12.84
C PHE A 218 -1.66 7.93 11.45
N PHE A 219 -1.36 6.81 10.78
CA PHE A 219 -2.01 6.48 9.52
C PHE A 219 -3.53 6.33 9.67
N CYS A 220 -4.00 5.63 10.69
CA CYS A 220 -5.43 5.37 10.87
C CYS A 220 -6.20 6.61 11.33
N ASP A 221 -5.62 7.41 12.21
CA ASP A 221 -6.30 8.49 12.89
C ASP A 221 -6.20 9.80 12.11
N ILE A 222 -5.14 10.00 11.29
CA ILE A 222 -4.91 11.24 10.53
C ILE A 222 -5.03 11.03 9.01
N ILE A 223 -4.37 10.00 8.47
CA ILE A 223 -4.27 9.81 7.01
C ILE A 223 -5.57 9.24 6.43
N LEU A 224 -6.19 8.24 7.08
CA LEU A 224 -7.45 7.66 6.57
C LEU A 224 -8.59 8.70 6.48
N PRO A 225 -8.87 9.52 7.52
CA PRO A 225 -9.90 10.56 7.40
C PRO A 225 -9.60 11.58 6.29
N ALA A 226 -8.32 11.91 6.07
CA ALA A 226 -7.92 12.78 4.96
C ALA A 226 -8.16 12.13 3.59
N ILE A 227 -7.91 10.82 3.44
CA ILE A 227 -8.20 10.08 2.21
C ILE A 227 -9.69 10.11 1.89
N GLU A 228 -10.55 9.88 2.89
CA GLU A 228 -12.01 9.93 2.74
C GLU A 228 -12.50 11.30 2.25
N ASN A 229 -11.80 12.38 2.62
CA ASN A 229 -12.15 13.75 2.25
C ASN A 229 -11.51 14.23 0.94
N MET A 230 -10.79 13.40 0.18
CA MET A 230 -10.17 13.81 -1.09
C MET A 230 -11.18 14.28 -2.14
N VAL A 231 -12.33 13.61 -2.24
CA VAL A 231 -13.42 14.01 -3.14
C VAL A 231 -13.99 15.35 -2.70
N GLY A 232 -14.32 15.48 -1.41
CA GLY A 232 -14.84 16.73 -0.83
C GLY A 232 -13.89 17.91 -1.04
N ARG A 233 -12.58 17.70 -0.84
CA ARG A 233 -11.54 18.70 -1.12
C ARG A 233 -11.59 19.13 -2.59
N THR A 234 -11.61 18.18 -3.52
CA THR A 234 -11.62 18.47 -4.96
C THR A 234 -12.87 19.25 -5.36
N THR A 235 -14.02 18.92 -4.79
CA THR A 235 -15.29 19.62 -5.02
C THR A 235 -15.33 21.01 -4.39
N LYS A 236 -14.75 21.20 -3.20
CA LYS A 236 -14.74 22.50 -2.50
C LYS A 236 -13.79 23.50 -3.16
N TRP A 237 -12.64 23.04 -3.64
CA TRP A 237 -11.58 23.89 -4.17
C TRP A 237 -11.26 23.62 -5.65
N GLN A 238 -12.29 23.41 -6.48
CA GLN A 238 -12.24 23.10 -7.92
C GLN A 238 -11.30 23.98 -8.79
N VAL A 239 -10.81 25.09 -8.25
CA VAL A 239 -9.96 26.06 -8.96
C VAL A 239 -8.50 25.58 -8.96
N PHE A 240 -8.06 25.11 -10.13
CA PHE A 240 -6.64 24.96 -10.47
C PHE A 240 -5.91 26.29 -10.26
N GLY A 241 -4.88 26.32 -9.40
CA GLY A 241 -3.91 27.42 -9.32
C GLY A 241 -3.84 28.19 -8.00
N SER A 242 -4.67 27.86 -7.00
CA SER A 242 -4.46 28.36 -5.64
C SER A 242 -3.44 27.47 -4.92
N GLU A 243 -2.14 27.76 -5.07
CA GLU A 243 -1.04 27.21 -4.26
C GLU A 243 -1.09 27.73 -2.81
N LYS A 244 -2.23 27.63 -2.14
CA LYS A 244 -2.28 27.86 -0.70
C LYS A 244 -2.15 26.50 0.00
N ASP A 245 -1.19 26.44 0.91
CA ASP A 245 -0.79 25.21 1.62
C ASP A 245 -1.89 24.68 2.57
N ASP A 246 -2.94 25.47 2.82
CA ASP A 246 -4.08 25.20 3.71
C ASP A 246 -5.29 24.50 3.03
N LYS A 247 -5.20 24.16 1.74
CA LYS A 247 -6.30 23.54 0.97
C LYS A 247 -6.14 22.03 0.79
N THR A 248 -5.88 21.34 1.89
CA THR A 248 -5.67 19.89 1.88
C THR A 248 -6.93 19.12 2.26
N ALA A 249 -6.94 17.81 1.96
CA ALA A 249 -8.04 16.94 2.39
C ALA A 249 -8.03 16.70 3.91
N ARG A 250 -6.86 16.86 4.56
CA ARG A 250 -6.72 16.83 6.02
C ARG A 250 -7.47 18.00 6.66
N ASN A 251 -7.23 19.23 6.17
CA ASN A 251 -7.94 20.43 6.61
C ASN A 251 -9.46 20.25 6.56
N LEU A 252 -9.97 19.63 5.50
CA LEU A 252 -11.39 19.33 5.38
C LEU A 252 -11.88 18.26 6.37
N ALA A 253 -11.06 17.22 6.64
CA ALA A 253 -11.41 16.14 7.56
C ALA A 253 -11.46 16.59 9.03
N PHE A 254 -10.61 17.55 9.42
CA PHE A 254 -10.48 18.03 10.79
C PHE A 254 -11.07 19.43 11.03
N ASP A 255 -11.64 20.04 9.99
CA ASP A 255 -12.21 21.40 10.02
C ASP A 255 -11.22 22.44 10.57
N ASP A 256 -10.00 22.41 10.06
CA ASP A 256 -8.93 23.34 10.43
C ASP A 256 -8.22 23.92 9.20
N ASP A 257 -7.43 24.97 9.42
CA ASP A 257 -6.73 25.72 8.36
C ASP A 257 -5.20 25.56 8.46
N LEU A 258 -4.73 24.65 9.32
CA LEU A 258 -3.31 24.52 9.63
C LEU A 258 -2.55 23.95 8.44
N ASP A 259 -1.37 24.50 8.14
CA ASP A 259 -0.44 23.78 7.28
C ASP A 259 0.05 22.50 7.99
N PHE A 260 0.67 21.60 7.23
CA PHE A 260 1.03 20.29 7.78
C PHE A 260 2.12 20.36 8.85
N ASP A 261 3.07 21.29 8.73
CA ASP A 261 4.15 21.46 9.72
C ASP A 261 3.60 22.09 11.01
N GLU A 262 2.73 23.09 10.88
CA GLU A 262 2.00 23.68 12.01
C GLU A 262 1.16 22.63 12.74
N PHE A 263 0.44 21.78 12.01
CA PHE A 263 -0.31 20.66 12.57
C PHE A 263 0.61 19.72 13.36
N LEU A 264 1.73 19.26 12.78
CA LEU A 264 2.65 18.34 13.45
C LEU A 264 3.29 18.95 14.71
N ALA A 265 3.52 20.27 14.72
CA ALA A 265 4.07 20.98 15.85
C ALA A 265 3.04 21.18 16.98
N GLN A 266 1.77 21.46 16.65
CA GLN A 266 0.72 21.75 17.64
C GLN A 266 0.12 20.49 18.27
N THR A 267 0.06 19.38 17.54
CA THR A 267 -0.64 18.16 17.98
C THR A 267 0.28 17.10 18.60
N GLU A 268 1.58 17.39 18.72
CA GLU A 268 2.62 16.42 19.12
C GLU A 268 2.69 15.16 18.22
N GLU A 269 2.04 15.17 17.05
CA GLU A 269 1.96 14.03 16.11
C GLU A 269 3.25 13.80 15.30
N THR A 270 4.25 14.66 15.48
CA THR A 270 5.58 14.52 14.85
C THR A 270 6.17 13.13 15.07
N HIS A 271 5.96 12.52 16.24
CA HIS A 271 6.46 11.18 16.53
C HIS A 271 5.78 10.13 15.65
N GLY A 272 4.45 10.13 15.59
CA GLY A 272 3.67 9.18 14.79
C GLY A 272 3.96 9.31 13.30
N TYR A 273 4.00 10.55 12.80
CA TYR A 273 4.39 10.83 11.41
C TYR A 273 5.79 10.30 11.08
N THR A 274 6.79 10.60 11.92
CA THR A 274 8.17 10.15 11.71
C THR A 274 8.26 8.62 11.66
N ARG A 275 7.51 7.94 12.54
CA ARG A 275 7.45 6.48 12.61
C ARG A 275 6.78 5.87 11.38
N LEU A 276 5.68 6.48 10.91
CA LEU A 276 5.03 6.08 9.66
C LEU A 276 5.97 6.24 8.46
N MET A 277 6.65 7.39 8.34
CA MET A 277 7.61 7.61 7.26
C MET A 277 8.77 6.61 7.33
N SER A 278 9.29 6.33 8.53
CA SER A 278 10.30 5.30 8.72
C SER A 278 9.81 3.92 8.24
N LEU A 279 8.58 3.54 8.61
CA LEU A 279 7.95 2.29 8.17
C LEU A 279 7.89 2.20 6.64
N LEU A 280 7.45 3.26 5.97
CA LEU A 280 7.33 3.32 4.50
C LEU A 280 8.68 3.33 3.79
N SER A 281 9.69 4.00 4.38
CA SER A 281 11.05 4.16 3.84
C SER A 281 11.99 2.99 4.16
N SER A 282 11.66 2.14 5.15
CA SER A 282 12.53 1.09 5.71
C SER A 282 12.94 -0.06 4.76
N GLY A 283 12.65 0.06 3.47
CA GLY A 283 12.96 -0.97 2.50
C GLY A 283 12.13 -2.26 2.63
N ARG A 284 11.05 -2.19 3.41
CA ARG A 284 10.12 -3.30 3.67
C ARG A 284 8.91 -3.27 2.74
N SER A 285 8.74 -2.19 1.97
CA SER A 285 7.77 -2.04 0.90
C SER A 285 8.36 -2.52 -0.43
N LEU A 286 7.55 -3.22 -1.22
CA LEU A 286 7.95 -3.85 -2.48
C LEU A 286 8.60 -2.93 -3.57
N PRO A 287 8.57 -1.58 -3.52
CA PRO A 287 9.35 -0.77 -4.48
C PRO A 287 10.74 -0.36 -3.99
N SER A 288 11.16 -0.71 -2.77
CA SER A 288 12.41 -0.16 -2.22
C SER A 288 13.69 -0.71 -2.82
N THR A 289 13.61 -1.76 -3.64
CA THR A 289 14.71 -2.21 -4.49
C THR A 289 15.14 -1.10 -5.45
N CYS A 290 14.22 -0.29 -5.98
CA CYS A 290 14.56 0.84 -6.85
C CYS A 290 15.47 1.89 -6.17
N LEU A 291 15.28 2.18 -4.88
CA LEU A 291 16.03 3.26 -4.22
C LEU A 291 17.46 2.83 -3.85
N ALA A 292 17.64 1.58 -3.41
CA ALA A 292 18.96 1.01 -3.17
C ALA A 292 19.71 0.72 -4.49
N GLU A 293 19.02 0.29 -5.54
CA GLU A 293 19.61 0.09 -6.86
C GLU A 293 19.98 1.42 -7.54
N VAL A 294 19.19 2.47 -7.37
CA VAL A 294 19.54 3.83 -7.85
C VAL A 294 20.75 4.38 -7.07
N ALA A 295 20.81 4.17 -5.75
CA ALA A 295 22.00 4.58 -5.01
C ALA A 295 23.23 3.76 -5.45
N HIS A 296 23.17 2.43 -5.46
CA HIS A 296 24.34 1.58 -5.69
C HIS A 296 24.72 1.38 -7.17
N GLY A 297 23.77 1.48 -8.09
CA GLY A 297 23.95 1.18 -9.51
C GLY A 297 24.16 2.41 -10.40
N THR A 298 23.60 3.57 -10.02
CA THR A 298 23.74 4.80 -10.82
C THR A 298 24.83 5.75 -10.33
N ILE A 299 25.26 5.65 -9.08
CA ILE A 299 26.31 6.51 -8.51
C ILE A 299 27.54 5.66 -8.19
N ASP A 300 28.65 5.92 -8.90
CA ASP A 300 29.94 5.33 -8.56
C ASP A 300 30.52 6.03 -7.33
N TRP A 301 30.08 5.61 -6.14
CA TRP A 301 30.56 6.15 -4.88
C TRP A 301 32.08 6.02 -4.69
N TYR A 302 32.73 5.07 -5.37
CA TYR A 302 34.18 4.88 -5.29
C TYR A 302 34.94 5.93 -6.10
N SER A 303 34.29 6.58 -7.07
CA SER A 303 34.87 7.72 -7.79
C SER A 303 34.98 8.99 -6.92
N LEU A 304 34.27 9.04 -5.78
CA LEU A 304 34.35 10.17 -4.85
C LEU A 304 35.75 10.21 -4.20
N ARG A 305 36.42 11.36 -4.35
CA ARG A 305 37.74 11.57 -3.74
C ARG A 305 37.65 11.52 -2.22
N LYS A 306 38.72 11.06 -1.57
CA LYS A 306 38.85 11.09 -0.11
C LYS A 306 38.62 12.53 0.39
N GLY A 307 37.69 12.70 1.32
CA GLY A 307 37.28 14.02 1.83
C GLY A 307 36.09 14.65 1.11
N ALA A 308 35.43 13.95 0.17
CA ALA A 308 34.17 14.39 -0.40
C ALA A 308 33.09 14.52 0.70
N LEU A 309 32.40 15.66 0.73
CA LEU A 309 31.25 15.90 1.59
C LEU A 309 29.98 15.49 0.85
N ILE A 310 29.25 14.52 1.41
CA ILE A 310 27.92 14.15 0.94
C ILE A 310 26.93 14.84 1.88
N VAL A 311 26.14 15.77 1.32
CA VAL A 311 25.03 16.40 2.04
C VAL A 311 23.77 15.69 1.61
N ASP A 312 23.19 14.90 2.51
CA ASP A 312 21.85 14.36 2.30
C ASP A 312 20.85 15.49 2.60
N VAL A 313 20.20 15.99 1.55
CA VAL A 313 19.20 17.05 1.65
C VAL A 313 17.83 16.48 2.03
N ASN A 314 17.69 15.15 2.11
CA ASN A 314 16.43 14.49 2.40
C ASN A 314 16.38 13.96 3.85
N ILE A 315 15.59 14.63 4.69
CA ILE A 315 15.52 14.40 6.15
C ILE A 315 15.01 12.99 6.49
N TYR A 316 14.32 12.33 5.56
CA TYR A 316 13.77 10.97 5.73
C TYR A 316 14.80 9.84 5.54
N SER A 317 16.02 10.18 5.11
CA SER A 317 17.10 9.24 4.74
C SER A 317 18.19 9.07 5.81
N ILE A 318 17.94 9.35 7.10
CA ILE A 318 18.91 8.99 8.15
C ILE A 318 19.27 7.49 8.10
N VAL A 319 18.33 6.63 7.70
CA VAL A 319 18.58 5.19 7.47
C VAL A 319 19.56 4.94 6.31
N PHE A 320 19.57 5.79 5.28
CA PHE A 320 20.53 5.72 4.18
C PHE A 320 21.95 6.03 4.66
N ALA A 321 22.14 7.08 5.46
CA ALA A 321 23.46 7.48 5.96
C ALA A 321 24.15 6.37 6.78
N PHE A 322 23.38 5.58 7.56
CA PHE A 322 23.93 4.45 8.34
C PHE A 322 24.34 3.25 7.47
N SER A 323 23.66 2.98 6.34
CA SER A 323 24.07 1.92 5.41
C SER A 323 25.45 2.19 4.77
N PHE A 324 25.86 3.45 4.63
CA PHE A 324 27.17 3.83 4.09
C PHE A 324 28.35 3.58 5.06
N GLY A 325 28.10 3.57 6.38
CA GLY A 325 29.14 3.31 7.39
C GLY A 325 29.80 1.93 7.26
N GLY A 326 29.14 0.98 6.57
CA GLY A 326 29.68 -0.35 6.28
C GLY A 326 30.63 -0.44 5.08
N MET A 327 30.76 0.62 4.25
CA MET A 327 31.54 0.60 2.99
C MET A 327 32.99 1.10 3.10
N GLY A 328 33.51 1.23 4.32
CA GLY A 328 34.94 1.41 4.60
C GLY A 328 35.34 2.80 5.10
N ASN A 329 36.40 2.84 5.91
CA ASN A 329 36.89 3.98 6.73
C ASN A 329 37.37 5.24 5.95
N LYS A 330 36.87 5.53 4.74
CA LYS A 330 37.33 6.63 3.88
C LYS A 330 36.36 7.80 3.72
N LEU A 331 35.11 7.67 4.15
CA LEU A 331 34.09 8.71 4.02
C LEU A 331 33.83 9.38 5.38
N LEU A 332 33.86 10.72 5.40
CA LEU A 332 33.49 11.51 6.56
C LEU A 332 32.03 11.98 6.34
N THR A 333 31.09 11.35 7.03
CA THR A 333 29.67 11.69 6.91
C THR A 333 29.35 12.82 7.89
N HIS A 334 29.03 14.01 7.40
CA HIS A 334 28.52 15.12 8.21
C HIS A 334 27.03 15.28 7.90
N VAL A 335 26.19 14.98 8.88
CA VAL A 335 24.74 15.23 8.81
C VAL A 335 24.51 16.66 9.27
N THR A 336 24.25 17.56 8.32
CA THR A 336 23.84 18.94 8.65
C THR A 336 22.33 19.02 8.60
N LEU A 337 21.70 19.07 9.78
CA LEU A 337 20.27 19.26 9.93
C LEU A 337 19.93 20.70 9.49
N THR A 338 19.54 20.85 8.23
CA THR A 338 19.03 22.13 7.72
C THR A 338 17.58 21.90 7.33
N ALA A 339 16.67 22.26 8.23
CA ALA A 339 15.25 22.27 7.95
C ALA A 339 14.97 23.34 6.89
N ARG A 340 14.77 22.92 5.63
CA ARG A 340 14.00 23.62 4.60
C ARG A 340 14.01 22.86 3.27
N LEU A 341 12.80 22.63 2.75
CA LEU A 341 12.38 22.38 1.36
C LEU A 341 11.71 21.01 1.11
N THR A 342 10.38 21.05 1.24
CA THR A 342 9.41 20.09 0.72
C THR A 342 9.04 20.50 -0.70
N GLN A 343 9.42 19.73 -1.72
CA GLN A 343 8.81 19.83 -3.05
C GLN A 343 9.09 18.55 -3.84
N PHE A 344 8.10 18.14 -4.63
CA PHE A 344 8.03 16.93 -5.48
C PHE A 344 7.53 15.64 -4.82
N MET A 345 6.21 15.54 -4.59
CA MET A 345 5.53 14.26 -4.88
C MET A 345 4.03 14.31 -5.24
N PHE A 346 3.48 15.44 -5.71
CA PHE A 346 2.06 15.49 -6.13
C PHE A 346 1.75 16.09 -7.51
N VAL A 347 2.75 16.42 -8.35
CA VAL A 347 2.51 17.04 -9.69
C VAL A 347 2.69 16.05 -10.87
N GLY A 348 2.97 14.79 -10.61
CA GLY A 348 3.46 13.84 -11.62
C GLY A 348 2.45 12.95 -12.35
N ILE A 349 1.19 13.36 -12.60
CA ILE A 349 0.25 12.57 -13.47
C ILE A 349 -0.46 13.44 -14.55
N GLY A 350 -0.11 14.72 -14.69
CA GLY A 350 -0.86 15.64 -15.58
C GLY A 350 -0.22 16.04 -16.92
N ARG A 351 1.01 15.63 -17.24
CA ARG A 351 1.71 16.11 -18.45
C ARG A 351 2.49 15.01 -19.17
N ALA A 352 1.75 14.11 -19.81
CA ALA A 352 2.28 13.28 -20.88
C ALA A 352 1.16 12.91 -21.85
N ILE A 353 0.59 13.89 -22.57
CA ILE A 353 -0.03 13.80 -23.91
C ILE A 353 -0.24 15.26 -24.35
N SER A 354 0.72 15.82 -25.08
CA SER A 354 0.54 16.96 -26.02
C SER A 354 1.91 17.42 -26.54
N SER A 355 2.50 16.63 -27.44
CA SER A 355 3.39 17.15 -28.50
C SER A 355 3.82 16.00 -29.42
N SER A 356 2.91 15.55 -30.29
CA SER A 356 3.31 14.83 -31.52
C SER A 356 3.19 15.80 -32.69
N SER A 357 4.26 16.55 -32.93
CA SER A 357 4.45 17.38 -34.12
C SER A 357 4.67 16.48 -35.34
N ILE A 358 3.77 16.63 -36.32
CA ILE A 358 3.81 16.03 -37.66
C ILE A 358 5.01 16.60 -38.43
N PRO A 359 5.87 15.79 -39.08
CA PRO A 359 6.93 16.32 -39.94
C PRO A 359 6.34 16.69 -41.32
N ARG A 360 6.45 17.97 -41.69
CA ARG A 360 6.23 18.43 -43.07
C ARG A 360 7.51 18.30 -43.88
N SER A 361 7.41 17.59 -45.00
CA SER A 361 8.47 17.40 -45.99
C SER A 361 8.83 18.69 -46.71
N CYS A 362 10.13 18.86 -46.96
CA CYS A 362 10.70 19.87 -47.84
C CYS A 362 10.20 19.71 -49.29
N ALA A 363 9.79 20.82 -49.90
CA ALA A 363 9.81 21.00 -51.34
C ALA A 363 10.41 22.37 -51.65
N SER A 364 11.60 22.34 -52.24
CA SER A 364 12.30 23.47 -52.82
C SER A 364 11.66 23.86 -54.16
N GLY A 365 11.45 25.15 -54.39
CA GLY A 365 11.10 25.70 -55.70
C GLY A 365 11.33 27.21 -55.71
N HIS A 366 12.48 27.62 -56.25
CA HIS A 366 12.75 28.99 -56.65
C HIS A 366 11.78 29.43 -57.75
N ASN A 367 11.31 30.68 -57.66
CA ASN A 367 11.08 31.51 -58.82
C ASN A 367 11.32 32.99 -58.44
N GLN A 368 12.14 33.64 -59.26
CA GLN A 368 12.66 35.02 -59.25
C GLN A 368 13.85 35.33 -58.35
#